data_AF-V4LSC4-F1
#
_entry.id   AF-V4LSC4-F1
#
_cell.length_a   1.000
_cell.length_b   1.000
_cell.length_c   1.000
_cell.angle_alpha   90.00
_cell.angle_beta   90.00
_cell.angle_gamma   90.00
#
_symmetry.space_group_name_H-M   'P 1'
#
loop_
_entity.id
_entity.type
_entity.pdbx_description
1 polymer ?
#
loop_
_entity_poly.entity_id
_entity_poly.type
_entity_poly.pdbx_seq_one_letter_code
_entity_poly.pdbx_strand_id
1 'polypeptide(L)'
;MTGQTLESFLGFIFFQTFGQHGRELITSELAFRILSILSEEQFLPKKNGVTLNSTLDKLVIKLVPIENSNGRKRVEAGDLCERRNGRGVDLNRNWGVDWGKKEKDYDPSEENPGTAPFSEPETQIMRKLAISFDPHIWINVHSGMEALFMPYDHKNTTPEGLPSLKMRTLLEQVNKFHCQNRCMIGSGGGSVGYLAHGTATDYIYDVVRTPMAFTFEIFGDNQTSSRDCFKMFNPVDLPTFKRVLNDWSAAFFTIFKLGPLHLDENSTKSADKWVSIDEYLDGYLVERKNRYGKNMEVIDVGMQEIKTYFRLFLLSSVLLMFMFCSRIAKSKYGRNSIPVMP
;
A
#
# COMPACT_ATOMS: atom_id res chain seq x y z
N MET A 1 -22.05 2.79 39.82
CA MET A 1 -22.07 2.53 38.36
C MET A 1 -21.46 3.73 37.67
N THR A 2 -20.13 3.75 37.62
CA THR A 2 -19.35 4.81 36.97
C THR A 2 -19.16 4.41 35.51
N GLY A 3 -19.77 5.15 34.60
CA GLY A 3 -19.53 5.02 33.17
C GLY A 3 -18.10 5.41 32.85
N GLN A 4 -17.24 4.41 32.64
CA GLN A 4 -16.05 4.60 31.84
C GLN A 4 -16.52 4.67 30.39
N THR A 5 -16.53 5.88 29.84
CA THR A 5 -16.42 6.09 28.40
C THR A 5 -15.27 5.23 27.89
N LEU A 6 -15.56 4.34 26.93
CA LEU A 6 -14.53 3.71 26.10
C LEU A 6 -13.82 4.85 25.34
N GLU A 7 -12.80 5.44 25.95
CA GLU A 7 -11.74 6.05 25.17
C GLU A 7 -11.04 4.90 24.45
N SER A 8 -11.33 4.76 23.15
CA SER A 8 -10.59 3.88 22.28
C SER A 8 -9.11 4.22 22.44
N PHE A 9 -8.33 3.29 22.96
CA PHE A 9 -6.87 3.40 22.98
C PHE A 9 -6.40 3.47 21.52
N LEU A 10 -6.27 4.68 20.97
CA LEU A 10 -5.71 4.90 19.63
C LEU A 10 -4.20 4.75 19.74
N GLY A 11 -3.74 3.49 19.74
CA GLY A 11 -2.32 3.16 19.73
C GLY A 11 -1.62 3.78 18.52
N PHE A 12 -0.30 3.96 18.62
CA PHE A 12 0.50 4.54 17.55
C PHE A 12 0.52 3.61 16.33
N ILE A 13 0.08 4.11 15.18
CA ILE A 13 -0.19 3.28 14.00
C ILE A 13 1.00 3.29 13.05
N PHE A 14 1.55 2.11 12.79
CA PHE A 14 2.48 1.84 11.70
C PHE A 14 1.75 1.15 10.56
N PHE A 15 1.92 1.62 9.33
CA PHE A 15 1.44 0.92 8.14
C PHE A 15 2.60 0.61 7.19
N GLN A 16 2.83 -0.68 6.90
CA GLN A 16 3.94 -1.14 6.08
C GLN A 16 3.43 -1.94 4.88
N THR A 17 3.94 -1.63 3.70
CA THR A 17 3.59 -2.31 2.44
C THR A 17 4.83 -2.96 1.82
N PHE A 18 4.65 -4.18 1.32
CA PHE A 18 5.71 -5.01 0.76
C PHE A 18 5.24 -5.64 -0.55
N GLY A 19 6.19 -6.06 -1.39
CA GLY A 19 5.90 -6.76 -2.63
C GLY A 19 5.07 -5.93 -3.61
N GLN A 20 5.34 -4.63 -3.73
CA GLN A 20 4.71 -3.77 -4.73
C GLN A 20 5.23 -4.07 -6.15
N HIS A 21 6.53 -4.30 -6.29
CA HIS A 21 7.10 -4.81 -7.55
C HIS A 21 7.25 -6.33 -7.51
N GLY A 22 6.87 -7.00 -8.60
CA GLY A 22 6.81 -8.45 -8.66
C GLY A 22 8.15 -9.14 -8.35
N ARG A 23 9.24 -8.63 -8.93
CA ARG A 23 10.59 -9.21 -8.83
C ARG A 23 11.30 -9.02 -7.49
N GLU A 24 10.76 -8.20 -6.60
CA GLU A 24 11.37 -7.81 -5.32
C GLU A 24 10.95 -8.79 -4.20
N LEU A 25 11.16 -10.09 -4.41
CA LEU A 25 10.64 -11.17 -3.56
C LEU A 25 11.10 -11.06 -2.11
N ILE A 26 12.34 -10.61 -1.88
CA ILE A 26 12.94 -10.43 -0.55
C ILE A 26 12.13 -9.51 0.36
N THR A 27 11.37 -8.57 -0.21
CA THR A 27 10.50 -7.66 0.56
C THR A 27 9.36 -8.42 1.22
N SER A 28 8.69 -9.32 0.50
CA SER A 28 7.63 -10.18 1.06
C SER A 28 8.18 -11.18 2.08
N GLU A 29 9.38 -11.73 1.84
CA GLU A 29 10.04 -12.62 2.81
C GLU A 29 10.34 -11.89 4.13
N LEU A 30 10.74 -10.62 4.06
CA LEU A 30 10.89 -9.75 5.24
C LEU A 30 9.55 -9.51 5.94
N ALA A 31 8.48 -9.28 5.19
CA ALA A 31 7.15 -9.08 5.75
C ALA A 31 6.69 -10.30 6.56
N PHE A 32 6.85 -11.51 6.00
CA PHE A 32 6.54 -12.76 6.70
C PHE A 32 7.45 -13.00 7.91
N ARG A 33 8.75 -12.69 7.79
CA ARG A 33 9.69 -12.76 8.92
C ARG A 33 9.27 -11.85 10.08
N ILE A 34 8.85 -10.61 9.79
CA ILE A 34 8.35 -9.68 10.82
C ILE A 34 7.10 -10.25 11.48
N LEU A 35 6.15 -10.78 10.69
CA LEU A 35 4.94 -11.41 11.23
C LEU A 35 5.26 -12.59 12.14
N SER A 36 6.14 -13.50 11.73
CA SER A 36 6.56 -14.64 12.57
C SER A 36 7.29 -14.20 13.85
N ILE A 37 7.97 -13.06 13.86
CA ILE A 37 8.57 -12.52 15.09
C ILE A 37 7.50 -11.92 15.99
N LEU A 38 6.53 -11.19 15.43
CA LEU A 38 5.42 -10.60 16.17
C LEU A 38 4.45 -11.67 16.72
N SER A 39 4.34 -12.83 16.07
CA SER A 39 3.55 -13.98 16.55
C SER A 39 4.33 -14.92 17.49
N GLU A 40 5.56 -14.55 17.88
CA GLU A 40 6.45 -15.34 18.75
C GLU A 40 6.85 -16.72 18.19
N GLU A 41 6.62 -16.99 16.90
CA GLU A 41 7.10 -18.19 16.21
C GLU A 41 8.62 -18.16 15.99
N GLN A 42 9.17 -16.95 15.84
CA GLN A 42 10.58 -16.72 15.56
C GLN A 42 11.12 -15.56 16.41
N PHE A 43 12.43 -15.50 16.60
CA PHE A 43 13.05 -14.49 17.44
C PHE A 43 14.18 -13.75 16.72
N LEU A 44 14.34 -12.48 17.09
CA LEU A 44 15.50 -11.68 16.67
C LEU A 44 16.75 -12.15 17.41
N PRO A 45 17.88 -12.33 16.70
CA PRO A 45 19.15 -12.57 17.36
C PRO A 45 19.51 -11.37 18.26
N LYS A 46 19.75 -11.60 19.56
CA LYS A 46 20.30 -10.64 20.53
C LYS A 46 19.37 -9.51 21.06
N LYS A 47 18.05 -9.69 21.13
CA LYS A 47 17.15 -8.73 21.81
C LYS A 47 16.59 -9.26 23.14
N ASN A 48 16.60 -8.41 24.18
CA ASN A 48 15.94 -8.67 25.45
C ASN A 48 14.41 -8.57 25.28
N GLY A 49 13.69 -9.69 25.37
CA GLY A 49 12.24 -9.76 25.10
C GLY A 49 11.37 -8.85 25.97
N VAL A 50 11.80 -8.54 27.21
CA VAL A 50 11.00 -7.76 28.18
C VAL A 50 10.75 -6.32 27.72
N THR A 51 11.73 -5.65 27.09
CA THR A 51 11.56 -4.27 26.61
C THR A 51 10.70 -4.18 25.34
N LEU A 52 10.62 -5.27 24.57
CA LEU A 52 9.87 -5.31 23.31
C LEU A 52 8.37 -5.31 23.56
N ASN A 53 7.89 -6.14 24.50
CA ASN A 53 6.45 -6.31 24.76
C ASN A 53 5.80 -4.99 25.22
N SER A 54 6.41 -4.30 26.19
CA SER A 54 5.90 -2.99 26.66
C SER A 54 5.86 -1.90 25.58
N THR A 55 6.67 -2.02 24.53
CA THR A 55 6.64 -1.11 23.39
C THR A 55 5.48 -1.50 22.47
N LEU A 56 5.36 -2.78 22.13
CA LEU A 56 4.33 -3.31 21.23
C LEU A 56 2.91 -3.11 21.75
N ASP A 57 2.69 -3.14 23.07
CA ASP A 57 1.37 -2.92 23.70
C ASP A 57 0.72 -1.57 23.35
N LYS A 58 1.53 -0.60 22.89
CA LYS A 58 1.07 0.75 22.52
C LYS A 58 0.98 0.96 21.02
N LEU A 59 1.29 -0.05 20.22
CA LEU A 59 1.37 0.06 18.77
C LEU A 59 0.24 -0.70 18.08
N VAL A 60 -0.19 -0.16 16.94
CA VAL A 60 -0.99 -0.89 15.97
C VAL A 60 -0.16 -1.06 14.72
N ILE A 61 0.25 -2.29 14.43
CA ILE A 61 1.04 -2.63 13.25
C ILE A 61 0.11 -3.17 12.16
N LYS A 62 -0.04 -2.40 11.08
CA LYS A 62 -0.74 -2.80 9.86
C LYS A 62 0.31 -3.18 8.81
N LEU A 63 0.14 -4.33 8.19
CA LEU A 63 1.13 -4.87 7.27
C LEU A 63 0.46 -5.56 6.08
N VAL A 64 0.89 -5.23 4.86
CA VAL A 64 0.48 -5.89 3.61
C VAL A 64 1.71 -6.61 3.04
N PRO A 65 1.81 -7.95 3.17
CA PRO A 65 3.02 -8.70 2.78
C PRO A 65 3.28 -8.75 1.27
N ILE A 66 2.19 -8.70 0.49
CA ILE A 66 2.21 -8.79 -0.96
C ILE A 66 1.11 -7.87 -1.51
N GLU A 67 1.49 -6.67 -1.94
CA GLU A 67 0.59 -5.76 -2.66
C GLU A 67 0.29 -6.29 -4.07
N ASN A 68 1.31 -6.78 -4.76
CA ASN A 68 1.24 -7.18 -6.16
C ASN A 68 1.23 -8.71 -6.33
N SER A 69 0.10 -9.32 -5.99
CA SER A 69 -0.07 -10.78 -6.08
C SER A 69 0.03 -11.32 -7.52
N ASN A 70 -0.33 -10.52 -8.53
CA ASN A 70 -0.27 -10.94 -9.93
C ASN A 70 1.14 -10.86 -10.53
N GLY A 71 1.88 -9.79 -10.24
CA GLY A 71 3.30 -9.69 -10.60
C GLY A 71 4.12 -10.78 -9.91
N ARG A 72 3.87 -11.03 -8.61
CA ARG A 72 4.48 -12.14 -7.86
C ARG A 72 4.28 -13.49 -8.57
N LYS A 73 3.06 -13.81 -9.00
CA LYS A 73 2.76 -15.05 -9.73
C LYS A 73 3.54 -15.19 -11.04
N ARG A 74 3.77 -14.10 -11.77
CA ARG A 74 4.56 -14.14 -13.02
C ARG A 74 6.03 -14.44 -12.74
N VAL A 75 6.59 -13.79 -11.72
CA VAL A 75 7.98 -14.04 -11.30
C VAL A 75 8.16 -15.49 -10.83
N GLU A 76 7.24 -16.00 -10.03
CA GLU A 76 7.24 -17.41 -9.60
C GLU A 76 7.03 -18.40 -10.76
N ALA A 77 6.42 -17.96 -11.85
CA ALA A 77 6.27 -18.73 -13.09
C ALA A 77 7.49 -18.61 -14.05
N GLY A 78 8.54 -17.87 -13.66
CA GLY A 78 9.80 -17.77 -14.39
C GLY A 78 10.05 -16.43 -15.10
N ASP A 79 9.11 -15.48 -15.06
CA ASP A 79 9.31 -14.13 -15.58
C ASP A 79 10.07 -13.27 -14.55
N LEU A 80 11.34 -13.61 -14.31
CA LEU A 80 12.14 -13.09 -13.19
C LEU A 80 12.38 -11.57 -13.22
N CYS A 81 12.11 -10.93 -14.36
CA CYS A 81 12.26 -9.49 -14.53
C CYS A 81 10.95 -8.72 -14.33
N GLU A 82 9.79 -9.39 -14.21
CA GLU A 82 8.50 -8.72 -14.09
C GLU A 82 8.45 -7.83 -12.83
N ARG A 83 8.53 -6.53 -13.05
CA ARG A 83 8.37 -5.49 -12.03
C ARG A 83 6.90 -5.16 -11.78
N ARG A 84 6.11 -5.11 -12.86
CA ARG A 84 4.77 -4.52 -12.89
C ARG A 84 3.72 -5.46 -12.31
N ASN A 85 2.45 -5.07 -12.38
CA ASN A 85 1.33 -5.81 -11.80
C ASN A 85 0.87 -7.06 -12.56
N GLY A 86 1.68 -7.55 -13.51
CA GLY A 86 1.30 -8.63 -14.42
C GLY A 86 0.26 -8.27 -15.47
N ARG A 87 -0.19 -7.02 -15.51
CA ARG A 87 -0.99 -6.40 -16.59
C ARG A 87 -0.25 -5.23 -17.25
N GLY A 88 1.03 -5.07 -16.93
CA GLY A 88 1.91 -4.09 -17.55
C GLY A 88 1.84 -2.68 -16.95
N VAL A 89 1.30 -2.50 -15.74
CA VAL A 89 1.31 -1.21 -15.02
C VAL A 89 2.24 -1.29 -13.82
N ASP A 90 3.11 -0.29 -13.67
CA ASP A 90 3.92 -0.09 -12.46
C ASP A 90 3.04 0.53 -11.37
N LEU A 91 2.83 -0.22 -10.29
CA LEU A 91 2.01 0.23 -9.16
C LEU A 91 2.64 1.45 -8.47
N ASN A 92 3.96 1.61 -8.50
CA ASN A 92 4.65 2.77 -7.93
C ASN A 92 4.85 3.92 -8.95
N ARG A 93 4.04 3.92 -10.02
CA ARG A 93 3.81 5.05 -10.93
C ARG A 93 2.32 5.38 -11.08
N ASN A 94 1.45 4.63 -10.41
CA ASN A 94 -0.01 4.68 -10.57
C ASN A 94 -0.70 5.51 -9.47
N TRP A 95 0.01 6.36 -8.74
CA TRP A 95 -0.56 7.22 -7.69
C TRP A 95 -0.79 8.65 -8.18
N GLY A 96 -1.69 9.39 -7.51
CA GLY A 96 -2.23 10.67 -8.01
C GLY A 96 -1.32 11.91 -7.95
N VAL A 97 -0.11 11.84 -7.38
CA VAL A 97 0.80 13.00 -7.28
C VAL A 97 1.75 13.06 -8.49
N ASP A 98 1.74 14.19 -9.21
CA ASP A 98 2.49 14.42 -10.46
C ASP A 98 2.32 13.29 -11.49
N TRP A 99 1.16 12.61 -11.49
CA TRP A 99 0.93 11.38 -12.24
C TRP A 99 1.12 11.54 -13.75
N GLY A 100 1.71 10.53 -14.37
CA GLY A 100 1.80 10.41 -15.84
C GLY A 100 2.91 11.24 -16.49
N LYS A 101 3.64 12.04 -15.70
CA LYS A 101 4.85 12.72 -16.15
C LYS A 101 5.96 11.71 -16.40
N LYS A 102 6.72 11.93 -17.49
CA LYS A 102 7.78 11.05 -17.96
C LYS A 102 9.09 11.81 -17.97
N GLU A 103 10.08 11.30 -17.24
CA GLU A 103 11.43 11.83 -17.27
C GLU A 103 12.16 11.42 -18.55
N LYS A 104 13.35 12.00 -18.78
CA LYS A 104 14.14 11.75 -20.00
C LYS A 104 14.56 10.28 -20.14
N ASP A 105 14.73 9.60 -19.02
CA ASP A 105 15.12 8.21 -18.88
C ASP A 105 13.94 7.27 -18.62
N TYR A 106 12.70 7.74 -18.83
CA TYR A 106 11.49 6.94 -18.69
C TYR A 106 11.53 5.68 -19.55
N ASP A 107 11.34 4.52 -18.91
CA ASP A 107 11.21 3.23 -19.60
C ASP A 107 9.75 2.74 -19.58
N PRO A 108 9.02 2.76 -20.72
CA PRO A 108 7.64 2.27 -20.78
C PRO A 108 7.49 0.77 -20.46
N SER A 109 8.55 -0.01 -20.59
CA SER A 109 8.53 -1.44 -20.27
C SER A 109 8.54 -1.71 -18.77
N GLU A 110 9.00 -0.74 -17.97
CA GLU A 110 9.15 -0.87 -16.51
C GLU A 110 8.22 0.08 -15.75
N GLU A 111 7.98 1.28 -16.28
CA GLU A 111 7.42 2.43 -15.55
C GLU A 111 6.04 2.87 -16.05
N ASN A 112 5.35 2.05 -16.83
CA ASN A 112 4.03 2.41 -17.35
C ASN A 112 3.08 2.80 -16.20
N PRO A 113 2.61 4.07 -16.12
CA PRO A 113 1.85 4.59 -14.98
C PRO A 113 0.37 4.18 -14.99
N GLY A 114 -0.07 3.42 -16.00
CA GLY A 114 -1.48 3.07 -16.20
C GLY A 114 -2.23 4.09 -17.06
N THR A 115 -3.55 3.96 -17.12
CA THR A 115 -4.41 4.81 -17.98
C THR A 115 -4.92 6.07 -17.29
N ALA A 116 -4.90 6.07 -15.96
CA ALA A 116 -5.27 7.16 -15.06
C ALA A 116 -4.56 6.93 -13.72
N PRO A 117 -4.42 7.95 -12.85
CA PRO A 117 -4.05 7.69 -11.46
C PRO A 117 -5.05 6.71 -10.84
N PHE A 118 -4.55 5.81 -10.01
CA PHE A 118 -5.34 4.74 -9.38
C PHE A 118 -6.13 3.89 -10.37
N SER A 119 -5.67 3.72 -11.62
CA SER A 119 -6.32 2.82 -12.58
C SER A 119 -6.31 1.35 -12.13
N GLU A 120 -5.35 0.96 -11.28
CA GLU A 120 -5.19 -0.41 -10.83
C GLU A 120 -5.94 -0.69 -9.51
N PRO A 121 -6.62 -1.84 -9.38
CA PRO A 121 -7.30 -2.20 -8.13
C PRO A 121 -6.33 -2.32 -6.95
N GLU A 122 -5.08 -2.73 -7.18
CA GLU A 122 -4.05 -2.83 -6.15
C GLU A 122 -3.78 -1.45 -5.50
N THR A 123 -3.54 -0.40 -6.31
CA THR A 123 -3.30 0.96 -5.80
C THR A 123 -4.57 1.59 -5.20
N GLN A 124 -5.75 1.30 -5.76
CA GLN A 124 -7.03 1.74 -5.17
C GLN A 124 -7.24 1.19 -3.75
N ILE A 125 -6.89 -0.08 -3.51
CA ILE A 125 -7.00 -0.69 -2.18
C ILE A 125 -5.97 -0.08 -1.25
N MET A 126 -4.70 0.06 -1.67
CA MET A 126 -3.66 0.67 -0.83
C MET A 126 -4.00 2.12 -0.45
N ARG A 127 -4.54 2.91 -1.38
CA ARG A 127 -5.07 4.25 -1.10
C ARG A 127 -6.15 4.23 -0.02
N LYS A 128 -7.14 3.34 -0.15
CA LYS A 128 -8.23 3.20 0.82
C LYS A 128 -7.72 2.79 2.20
N LEU A 129 -6.77 1.86 2.27
CA LEU A 129 -6.17 1.42 3.53
C LEU A 129 -5.36 2.55 4.18
N ALA A 130 -4.55 3.28 3.40
CA ALA A 130 -3.77 4.40 3.92
C ALA A 130 -4.66 5.50 4.52
N ILE A 131 -5.73 5.88 3.83
CA ILE A 131 -6.70 6.87 4.33
C ILE A 131 -7.45 6.32 5.55
N SER A 132 -7.90 5.07 5.50
CA SER A 132 -8.70 4.47 6.57
C SER A 132 -7.90 4.19 7.85
N PHE A 133 -6.62 3.85 7.71
CA PHE A 133 -5.76 3.55 8.86
C PHE A 133 -5.16 4.79 9.48
N ASP A 134 -5.08 5.90 8.74
CA ASP A 134 -4.51 7.18 9.19
C ASP A 134 -3.19 6.98 9.96
N PRO A 135 -2.16 6.38 9.31
CA PRO A 135 -0.97 5.95 10.01
C PRO A 135 -0.15 7.15 10.50
N HIS A 136 0.60 6.94 11.59
CA HIS A 136 1.58 7.91 12.06
C HIS A 136 2.89 7.78 11.26
N ILE A 137 3.23 6.53 10.91
CA ILE A 137 4.38 6.21 10.06
C ILE A 137 3.95 5.22 8.99
N TRP A 138 4.31 5.52 7.74
CA TRP A 138 4.12 4.65 6.59
C TRP A 138 5.45 4.32 5.93
N ILE A 139 5.65 3.05 5.56
CA ILE A 139 6.88 2.57 4.93
C ILE A 139 6.53 1.66 3.74
N ASN A 140 6.93 2.06 2.53
CA ASN A 140 6.98 1.18 1.37
C ASN A 140 8.31 0.45 1.32
N VAL A 141 8.30 -0.85 1.10
CA VAL A 141 9.53 -1.65 1.09
C VAL A 141 9.78 -2.24 -0.28
N HIS A 142 10.97 -1.95 -0.79
CA HIS A 142 11.49 -2.28 -2.10
C HIS A 142 12.87 -2.95 -2.03
N SER A 143 13.33 -3.43 -3.18
CA SER A 143 14.72 -3.82 -3.39
C SER A 143 15.21 -3.36 -4.77
N GLY A 144 16.51 -3.44 -4.99
CA GLY A 144 17.23 -2.94 -6.17
C GLY A 144 18.45 -2.09 -5.78
N MET A 145 18.46 -1.56 -4.55
CA MET A 145 19.59 -0.87 -3.93
C MET A 145 19.54 -0.95 -2.40
N GLU A 146 20.47 -0.30 -1.71
CA GLU A 146 20.41 -0.12 -0.25
C GLU A 146 20.24 1.37 0.08
N ALA A 147 19.01 1.77 0.41
CA ALA A 147 18.66 3.15 0.68
C ALA A 147 17.43 3.32 1.58
N LEU A 148 17.37 4.47 2.23
CA LEU A 148 16.29 4.92 3.08
C LEU A 148 15.83 6.28 2.55
N PHE A 149 14.75 6.28 1.77
CA PHE A 149 14.21 7.50 1.22
C PHE A 149 13.07 8.05 2.06
N MET A 150 13.00 9.38 2.05
CA MET A 150 11.85 10.17 2.44
C MET A 150 11.39 10.96 1.20
N PRO A 151 10.22 11.62 1.24
CA PRO A 151 9.80 12.51 0.17
C PRO A 151 10.85 13.59 -0.14
N TYR A 152 10.84 14.18 -1.34
CA TYR A 152 9.99 13.80 -2.47
C TYR A 152 10.70 12.83 -3.41
N ASP A 153 9.94 11.99 -4.08
CA ASP A 153 10.43 11.18 -5.20
C ASP A 153 10.34 11.96 -6.52
N HIS A 154 9.25 12.71 -6.75
CA HIS A 154 9.02 13.46 -8.00
C HIS A 154 9.76 14.81 -8.10
N LYS A 155 10.38 15.27 -7.00
CA LYS A 155 11.10 16.55 -6.94
C LYS A 155 12.55 16.35 -6.55
N ASN A 156 13.44 17.12 -7.18
CA ASN A 156 14.86 17.23 -6.80
C ASN A 156 15.07 18.12 -5.55
N THR A 157 14.13 18.08 -4.61
CA THR A 157 14.15 18.91 -3.39
C THR A 157 13.73 18.08 -2.20
N THR A 158 14.40 18.27 -1.07
CA THR A 158 13.95 17.70 0.20
C THR A 158 12.88 18.62 0.82
N PRO A 159 11.79 18.08 1.38
CA PRO A 159 10.85 18.85 2.20
C PRO A 159 11.59 19.59 3.32
N GLU A 160 11.09 20.77 3.69
CA GLU A 160 11.70 21.60 4.73
C GLU A 160 10.95 21.46 6.07
N GLY A 161 11.53 22.05 7.11
CA GLY A 161 10.88 22.19 8.42
C GLY A 161 11.03 20.99 9.36
N LEU A 162 10.39 21.10 10.51
CA LEU A 162 10.52 20.14 11.61
C LEU A 162 10.10 18.70 11.25
N PRO A 163 9.02 18.45 10.48
CA PRO A 163 8.67 17.09 10.06
C PRO A 163 9.77 16.42 9.25
N SER A 164 10.40 17.17 8.33
CA SER A 164 11.53 16.68 7.53
C SER A 164 12.75 16.36 8.39
N LEU A 165 13.06 17.22 9.37
CA LEU A 165 14.16 16.98 10.31
C LEU A 165 13.92 15.70 11.12
N LYS A 166 12.71 15.50 11.64
CA LYS A 166 12.34 14.28 12.40
C LYS A 166 12.49 13.02 11.55
N MET A 167 12.00 13.04 10.31
CA MET A 167 12.19 11.94 9.36
C MET A 167 13.68 11.65 9.14
N ARG A 168 14.48 12.67 8.83
CA ARG A 168 15.92 12.54 8.60
C ARG A 168 16.66 11.95 9.81
N THR A 169 16.38 12.45 11.02
CA THR A 169 17.02 11.95 12.25
C THR A 169 16.68 10.47 12.50
N LEU A 170 15.43 10.04 12.25
CA LEU A 170 15.07 8.63 12.32
C LEU A 170 15.87 7.79 11.31
N LEU A 171 15.98 8.26 10.05
CA LEU A 171 16.76 7.56 9.02
C LEU A 171 18.24 7.47 9.36
N GLU A 172 18.86 8.54 9.88
CA GLU A 172 20.25 8.54 10.34
C GLU A 172 20.49 7.51 11.45
N GLN A 173 19.58 7.41 12.42
CA GLN A 173 19.66 6.40 13.48
C GLN A 173 19.53 4.98 12.94
N VAL A 174 18.58 4.73 12.04
CA VAL A 174 18.40 3.41 11.41
C VAL A 174 19.63 3.04 10.58
N ASN A 175 20.14 3.96 9.77
CA ASN A 175 21.33 3.75 8.93
C ASN A 175 22.56 3.41 9.79
N LYS A 176 22.76 4.14 10.89
CA LYS A 176 23.85 3.90 11.83
C LYS A 176 23.76 2.54 12.50
N PHE A 177 22.57 2.15 12.98
CA PHE A 177 22.40 0.93 13.77
C PHE A 177 22.30 -0.35 12.93
N HIS A 178 21.74 -0.27 11.72
CA HIS A 178 21.37 -1.47 10.94
C HIS A 178 22.00 -1.53 9.55
N CYS A 179 22.38 -0.40 8.97
CA CYS A 179 23.07 -0.36 7.67
C CYS A 179 24.58 -0.11 7.80
N GLN A 180 25.12 0.15 8.99
CA GLN A 180 26.53 0.53 9.19
C GLN A 180 26.94 1.77 8.37
N ASN A 181 26.02 2.73 8.22
CA ASN A 181 26.18 3.92 7.36
C ASN A 181 26.35 3.64 5.86
N ARG A 182 26.05 2.42 5.39
CA ARG A 182 26.13 2.05 3.97
C ARG A 182 24.89 2.48 3.18
N CYS A 183 23.72 2.58 3.82
CA CYS A 183 22.49 2.96 3.13
C CYS A 183 22.54 4.44 2.76
N MET A 184 22.15 4.76 1.53
CA MET A 184 21.90 6.15 1.13
C MET A 184 20.68 6.67 1.90
N ILE A 185 20.71 7.94 2.35
CA ILE A 185 19.58 8.57 3.04
C ILE A 185 19.21 9.91 2.39
N GLY A 186 17.92 10.24 2.37
CA GLY A 186 17.42 11.56 1.96
C GLY A 186 16.18 11.51 1.08
N SER A 187 15.89 12.61 0.38
CA SER A 187 14.74 12.67 -0.54
C SER A 187 14.99 11.77 -1.75
N GLY A 188 14.03 10.94 -2.15
CA GLY A 188 14.18 10.02 -3.29
C GLY A 188 14.70 10.71 -4.56
N GLY A 189 14.02 11.78 -4.99
CA GLY A 189 14.39 12.55 -6.17
C GLY A 189 15.64 13.41 -6.00
N GLY A 190 15.89 13.91 -4.78
CA GLY A 190 17.03 14.78 -4.48
C GLY A 190 18.36 14.07 -4.19
N SER A 191 18.31 12.83 -3.72
CA SER A 191 19.50 12.09 -3.26
C SER A 191 20.02 11.07 -4.28
N VAL A 192 19.15 10.51 -5.11
CA VAL A 192 19.52 9.51 -6.13
C VAL A 192 19.71 10.14 -7.51
N GLY A 193 19.18 11.34 -7.73
CA GLY A 193 19.24 12.03 -9.02
C GLY A 193 18.29 11.46 -10.08
N TYR A 194 17.33 10.63 -9.66
CA TYR A 194 16.28 10.05 -10.48
C TYR A 194 14.92 10.46 -9.94
N LEU A 195 14.08 11.06 -10.77
CA LEU A 195 12.75 11.52 -10.36
C LEU A 195 11.69 10.48 -10.72
N ALA A 196 10.92 10.05 -9.72
CA ALA A 196 9.82 9.11 -9.91
C ALA A 196 8.48 9.83 -9.68
N HIS A 197 7.58 9.72 -10.64
CA HIS A 197 6.27 10.37 -10.64
C HIS A 197 5.17 9.38 -10.31
N GLY A 198 4.10 9.84 -9.65
CA GLY A 198 2.98 8.96 -9.27
C GLY A 198 3.39 7.87 -8.29
N THR A 199 4.27 8.16 -7.35
CA THR A 199 4.71 7.21 -6.31
C THR A 199 3.77 7.18 -5.12
N ALA A 200 3.78 6.04 -4.41
CA ALA A 200 3.03 5.88 -3.18
C ALA A 200 3.51 6.86 -2.11
N THR A 201 4.81 6.98 -1.90
CA THR A 201 5.42 7.79 -0.84
C THR A 201 5.03 9.27 -0.94
N ASP A 202 5.06 9.83 -2.15
CA ASP A 202 4.66 11.22 -2.36
C ASP A 202 3.16 11.44 -2.12
N TYR A 203 2.30 10.51 -2.56
CA TYR A 203 0.87 10.59 -2.27
C TYR A 203 0.56 10.47 -0.78
N ILE A 204 1.22 9.55 -0.08
CA ILE A 204 1.04 9.36 1.36
C ILE A 204 1.48 10.60 2.14
N TYR A 205 2.55 11.26 1.70
CA TYR A 205 3.04 12.49 2.31
C TYR A 205 2.15 13.71 1.99
N ASP A 206 1.85 13.97 0.72
CA ASP A 206 1.17 15.19 0.30
C ASP A 206 -0.35 15.14 0.48
N VAL A 207 -0.97 13.99 0.25
CA VAL A 207 -2.44 13.87 0.22
C VAL A 207 -2.97 13.26 1.52
N VAL A 208 -2.42 12.11 1.94
CA VAL A 208 -2.85 11.50 3.23
C VAL A 208 -2.35 12.34 4.42
N ARG A 209 -1.22 13.04 4.26
CA ARG A 209 -0.56 13.82 5.32
C ARG A 209 -0.08 12.95 6.48
N THR A 210 0.38 11.73 6.17
CA THR A 210 1.06 10.88 7.14
C THR A 210 2.29 11.61 7.68
N PRO A 211 2.47 11.74 9.01
CA PRO A 211 3.58 12.50 9.60
C PRO A 211 4.97 12.07 9.13
N MET A 212 5.17 10.76 8.92
CA MET A 212 6.38 10.23 8.31
C MET A 212 6.06 9.19 7.25
N ALA A 213 6.50 9.44 6.02
CA ALA A 213 6.37 8.52 4.89
C ALA A 213 7.75 8.17 4.35
N PHE A 214 7.99 6.90 4.04
CA PHE A 214 9.30 6.43 3.60
C PHE A 214 9.22 5.40 2.47
N THR A 215 10.26 5.36 1.64
CA THR A 215 10.56 4.25 0.71
C THR A 215 11.86 3.62 1.16
N PHE A 216 11.86 2.34 1.52
CA PHE A 216 13.05 1.61 1.95
C PHE A 216 13.48 0.62 0.87
N GLU A 217 14.72 0.72 0.44
CA GLU A 217 15.38 -0.20 -0.48
C GLU A 217 16.31 -1.10 0.34
N ILE A 218 15.93 -2.37 0.49
CA ILE A 218 16.51 -3.25 1.54
C ILE A 218 17.66 -4.12 1.06
N PHE A 219 17.86 -4.22 -0.24
CA PHE A 219 18.86 -5.09 -0.86
C PHE A 219 19.08 -4.65 -2.30
N GLY A 220 20.33 -4.66 -2.77
CA GLY A 220 20.63 -4.56 -4.19
C GLY A 220 22.04 -5.07 -4.49
N ASP A 221 22.19 -5.83 -5.57
CA ASP A 221 23.50 -6.25 -6.07
C ASP A 221 23.89 -5.43 -7.30
N ASN A 222 24.62 -4.33 -7.06
CA ASN A 222 25.08 -3.41 -8.10
C ASN A 222 26.24 -3.95 -8.96
N GLN A 223 26.80 -5.11 -8.62
CA GLN A 223 27.85 -5.76 -9.41
C GLN A 223 27.25 -6.76 -10.42
N THR A 224 25.97 -7.07 -10.29
CA THR A 224 25.27 -7.98 -11.18
C THR A 224 24.84 -7.27 -12.46
N SER A 225 24.95 -7.99 -13.58
CA SER A 225 24.48 -7.53 -14.88
C SER A 225 22.98 -7.23 -14.86
N SER A 226 22.55 -6.17 -15.55
CA SER A 226 21.13 -5.81 -15.69
C SER A 226 20.25 -6.90 -16.31
N ARG A 227 20.86 -7.95 -16.88
CA ARG A 227 20.16 -9.12 -17.42
C ARG A 227 19.75 -10.15 -16.37
N ASP A 228 20.38 -10.15 -15.19
CA ASP A 228 20.06 -11.07 -14.10
C ASP A 228 19.22 -10.35 -13.04
N CYS A 229 17.95 -10.14 -13.38
CA CYS A 229 16.99 -9.46 -12.53
C CYS A 229 16.82 -10.14 -11.18
N PHE A 230 16.86 -11.48 -11.12
CA PHE A 230 16.65 -12.14 -9.84
C PHE A 230 17.75 -11.77 -8.85
N LYS A 231 19.02 -11.88 -9.25
CA LYS A 231 20.17 -11.62 -8.37
C LYS A 231 20.33 -10.14 -8.03
N MET A 232 19.95 -9.23 -8.94
CA MET A 232 19.95 -7.79 -8.64
C MET A 232 19.03 -7.43 -7.46
N PHE A 233 17.85 -8.05 -7.42
CA PHE A 233 16.78 -7.67 -6.49
C PHE A 233 16.64 -8.63 -5.30
N ASN A 234 17.29 -9.81 -5.34
CA ASN A 234 17.15 -10.83 -4.31
C ASN A 234 18.50 -11.52 -3.99
N PRO A 235 18.77 -11.81 -2.71
CA PRO A 235 19.93 -12.60 -2.33
C PRO A 235 19.80 -14.04 -2.84
N VAL A 236 20.86 -14.54 -3.48
CA VAL A 236 20.89 -15.88 -4.11
C VAL A 236 21.53 -16.95 -3.22
N ASP A 237 22.18 -16.56 -2.13
CA ASP A 237 22.79 -17.46 -1.16
C ASP A 237 22.12 -17.35 0.22
N LEU A 238 22.04 -18.48 0.93
CA LEU A 238 21.37 -18.57 2.22
C LEU A 238 21.97 -17.67 3.31
N PRO A 239 23.32 -17.52 3.43
CA PRO A 239 23.91 -16.57 4.36
C PRO A 239 23.44 -15.12 4.13
N THR A 240 23.51 -14.63 2.89
CA THR A 240 23.07 -13.26 2.56
C THR A 240 21.57 -13.10 2.79
N PHE A 241 20.75 -14.07 2.37
CA PHE A 241 19.31 -14.08 2.63
C PHE A 241 18.99 -13.93 4.13
N LYS A 242 19.60 -14.76 4.98
CA LYS A 242 19.40 -14.69 6.43
C LYS A 242 19.90 -13.37 7.02
N ARG A 243 21.02 -12.85 6.52
CA ARG A 243 21.56 -11.57 6.97
C ARG A 243 20.58 -10.43 6.68
N VAL A 244 20.11 -10.31 5.43
CA VAL A 244 19.14 -9.29 5.02
C VAL A 244 17.88 -9.36 5.87
N LEU A 245 17.30 -10.55 6.05
CA LEU A 245 16.10 -10.72 6.87
C LEU A 245 16.32 -10.33 8.34
N ASN A 246 17.45 -10.72 8.93
CA ASN A 246 17.72 -10.40 10.34
C ASN A 246 18.02 -8.92 10.57
N ASP A 247 18.85 -8.31 9.73
CA ASP A 247 19.24 -6.90 9.82
C ASP A 247 18.00 -6.01 9.66
N TRP A 248 17.19 -6.26 8.63
CA TRP A 248 16.00 -5.45 8.39
C TRP A 248 14.87 -5.72 9.37
N SER A 249 14.68 -6.96 9.83
CA SER A 249 13.74 -7.21 10.93
C SER A 249 14.16 -6.41 12.17
N ALA A 250 15.46 -6.42 12.53
CA ALA A 250 15.96 -5.63 13.64
C ALA A 250 15.74 -4.12 13.43
N ALA A 251 15.90 -3.62 12.21
CA ALA A 251 15.62 -2.23 11.83
C ALA A 251 14.16 -1.85 12.05
N PHE A 252 13.19 -2.63 11.55
CA PHE A 252 11.76 -2.39 11.77
C PHE A 252 11.41 -2.35 13.26
N PHE A 253 11.93 -3.28 14.06
CA PHE A 253 11.70 -3.26 15.50
C PHE A 253 12.42 -2.10 16.23
N THR A 254 13.48 -1.53 15.66
CA THR A 254 14.07 -0.27 16.15
C THR A 254 13.16 0.90 15.80
N ILE A 255 12.58 0.92 14.60
CA ILE A 255 11.63 1.95 14.16
C ILE A 255 10.36 1.91 15.00
N PHE A 256 9.82 0.74 15.33
CA PHE A 256 8.68 0.59 16.24
C PHE A 256 8.93 1.23 17.60
N LYS A 257 10.19 1.20 18.08
CA LYS A 257 10.59 1.83 19.33
C LYS A 257 10.81 3.33 19.20
N LEU A 258 11.48 3.78 18.14
CA LEU A 258 11.92 5.16 17.98
C LEU A 258 10.84 6.08 17.38
N GLY A 259 9.98 5.53 16.52
CA GLY A 259 8.95 6.29 15.79
C GLY A 259 8.03 7.12 16.70
N PRO A 260 7.43 6.54 17.75
CA PRO A 260 6.61 7.29 18.70
C PRO A 260 7.38 8.42 19.38
N LEU A 261 8.63 8.17 19.80
CA LEU A 261 9.45 9.17 20.49
C LEU A 261 9.71 10.41 19.61
N HIS A 262 9.98 10.20 18.32
CA HIS A 262 10.21 11.30 17.38
C HIS A 262 8.95 12.13 17.12
N LEU A 263 7.75 11.54 17.17
CA LEU A 263 6.50 12.28 16.95
C LEU A 263 5.94 12.91 18.23
N ASP A 264 6.07 12.23 19.38
CA ASP A 264 5.52 12.69 20.67
C ASP A 264 6.26 13.89 21.27
N GLU A 265 7.53 14.13 20.91
CA GLU A 265 8.34 15.22 21.49
C GLU A 265 7.79 16.65 21.27
N ASN A 266 6.69 16.87 20.55
CA ASN A 266 5.98 18.17 20.51
C ASN A 266 4.56 18.15 19.90
N SER A 267 3.87 17.00 19.79
CA SER A 267 2.56 16.98 19.12
C SER A 267 1.42 17.43 20.06
N THR A 268 1.17 18.73 20.10
CA THR A 268 -0.20 19.22 20.30
C THR A 268 -0.96 18.83 19.05
N LYS A 269 -1.82 17.81 19.13
CA LYS A 269 -2.80 17.54 18.07
C LYS A 269 -3.62 18.82 17.88
N SER A 270 -3.42 19.53 16.77
CA SER A 270 -4.42 20.48 16.29
C SER A 270 -5.65 19.64 15.94
N ALA A 271 -6.66 19.73 16.80
CA ALA A 271 -7.92 18.99 16.72
C ALA A 271 -8.84 19.48 15.57
N ASP A 272 -8.28 19.90 14.45
CA ASP A 272 -9.02 20.39 13.28
C ASP A 272 -8.53 19.67 12.03
N LYS A 273 -8.95 18.42 11.84
CA LYS A 273 -8.91 17.79 10.52
C LYS A 273 -10.22 17.07 10.25
N TRP A 274 -11.28 17.87 10.12
CA TRP A 274 -12.44 17.45 9.35
C TRP A 274 -12.01 17.45 7.89
N VAL A 275 -11.71 16.26 7.34
CA VAL A 275 -11.63 16.11 5.88
C VAL A 275 -13.04 16.35 5.37
N SER A 276 -13.24 17.43 4.62
CA SER A 276 -14.52 17.72 3.99
C SER A 276 -14.89 16.55 3.08
N ILE A 277 -16.17 16.13 3.12
CA ILE A 277 -16.72 15.16 2.18
C ILE A 277 -16.45 15.59 0.73
N ASP A 278 -16.33 16.90 0.49
CA ASP A 278 -16.06 17.48 -0.82
C ASP A 278 -14.63 17.19 -1.29
N GLU A 279 -13.64 17.13 -0.39
CA GLU A 279 -12.24 16.81 -0.75
C GLU A 279 -12.06 15.30 -1.01
N TYR A 280 -12.82 14.47 -0.28
CA TYR A 280 -12.97 13.04 -0.52
C TYR A 280 -13.63 12.75 -1.88
N LEU A 281 -14.66 13.53 -2.23
CA LEU A 281 -15.41 13.40 -3.47
C LEU A 281 -14.68 14.06 -4.66
N ASP A 282 -13.96 15.16 -4.50
CA ASP A 282 -13.18 15.78 -5.59
C ASP A 282 -12.10 14.81 -6.09
N GLY A 283 -11.38 14.14 -5.19
CA GLY A 283 -10.46 13.06 -5.58
C GLY A 283 -11.15 11.86 -6.22
N TYR A 284 -12.46 11.65 -5.99
CA TYR A 284 -13.26 10.58 -6.59
C TYR A 284 -13.93 10.99 -7.92
N LEU A 285 -14.14 12.29 -8.15
CA LEU A 285 -14.97 12.85 -9.23
C LEU A 285 -14.16 13.60 -10.29
N VAL A 286 -12.94 14.06 -10.00
CA VAL A 286 -12.00 14.54 -11.03
C VAL A 286 -11.75 13.48 -12.12
N GLU A 287 -11.99 12.20 -11.81
CA GLU A 287 -11.71 11.05 -12.68
C GLU A 287 -12.89 10.57 -13.57
N ARG A 288 -14.10 11.15 -13.49
CA ARG A 288 -15.23 10.75 -14.37
C ARG A 288 -15.76 11.91 -15.23
N LYS A 289 -15.19 12.06 -16.43
CA LYS A 289 -15.78 12.86 -17.52
C LYS A 289 -16.80 12.03 -18.31
N ASN A 290 -17.93 12.63 -18.67
CA ASN A 290 -18.85 12.04 -19.66
C ASN A 290 -18.13 11.87 -21.02
N ARG A 291 -18.64 11.03 -21.93
CA ARG A 291 -18.21 10.86 -23.34
C ARG A 291 -18.04 12.17 -24.13
N TYR A 292 -18.56 13.29 -23.63
CA TYR A 292 -18.45 14.63 -24.22
C TYR A 292 -17.49 15.57 -23.45
N GLY A 293 -16.69 15.06 -22.51
CA GLY A 293 -15.63 15.81 -21.83
C GLY A 293 -16.10 16.79 -20.74
N LYS A 294 -17.39 16.78 -20.37
CA LYS A 294 -17.95 17.66 -19.33
C LYS A 294 -17.86 17.02 -17.95
N ASN A 295 -17.45 17.80 -16.95
CA ASN A 295 -17.45 17.40 -15.54
C ASN A 295 -18.91 17.13 -15.11
N MET A 296 -19.14 16.02 -14.40
CA MET A 296 -20.46 15.66 -13.89
C MET A 296 -20.57 16.07 -12.42
N GLU A 297 -21.69 16.70 -12.04
CA GLU A 297 -21.93 17.10 -10.65
C GLU A 297 -22.23 15.88 -9.76
N VAL A 298 -21.92 15.97 -8.46
CA VAL A 298 -22.05 14.90 -7.44
C VAL A 298 -23.42 14.22 -7.48
N ILE A 299 -24.48 15.02 -7.63
CA ILE A 299 -25.88 14.57 -7.64
C ILE A 299 -26.18 13.73 -8.90
N ASP A 300 -25.57 14.05 -10.04
CA ASP A 300 -25.83 13.36 -11.31
C ASP A 300 -25.19 11.97 -11.36
N VAL A 301 -24.00 11.81 -10.78
CA VAL A 301 -23.32 10.50 -10.68
C VAL A 301 -24.05 9.60 -9.69
N GLY A 302 -24.38 10.11 -8.50
CA GLY A 302 -25.16 9.35 -7.52
C GLY A 302 -26.53 8.94 -8.06
N MET A 303 -27.19 9.82 -8.83
CA MET A 303 -28.47 9.52 -9.44
C MET A 303 -28.37 8.58 -10.65
N GLN A 304 -27.24 8.53 -11.37
CA GLN A 304 -26.98 7.51 -12.38
C GLN A 304 -26.73 6.12 -11.77
N GLU A 305 -25.96 6.05 -10.69
CA GLU A 305 -25.71 4.78 -10.00
C GLU A 305 -26.99 4.26 -9.37
N ILE A 306 -27.77 5.11 -8.68
CA ILE A 306 -29.11 4.75 -8.17
C ILE A 306 -30.03 4.29 -9.30
N LYS A 307 -30.06 4.97 -10.45
CA LYS A 307 -30.85 4.53 -11.61
C LYS A 307 -30.38 3.18 -12.14
N THR A 308 -29.08 2.89 -12.11
CA THR A 308 -28.52 1.61 -12.56
C THR A 308 -28.87 0.49 -11.58
N TYR A 309 -28.70 0.71 -10.28
CA TYR A 309 -29.12 -0.22 -9.24
C TYR A 309 -30.63 -0.48 -9.28
N PHE A 310 -31.43 0.56 -9.48
CA PHE A 310 -32.89 0.43 -9.58
C PHE A 310 -33.30 -0.36 -10.83
N ARG A 311 -32.63 -0.16 -11.97
CA ARG A 311 -32.84 -0.98 -13.19
C ARG A 311 -32.48 -2.44 -12.97
N LEU A 312 -31.33 -2.71 -12.32
CA LEU A 312 -30.90 -4.08 -12.00
C LEU A 312 -31.84 -4.76 -10.99
N PHE A 313 -32.33 -4.00 -10.00
CA PHE A 313 -33.32 -4.47 -9.03
C PHE A 313 -34.69 -4.77 -9.66
N LEU A 314 -35.16 -3.92 -10.57
CA LEU A 314 -36.37 -4.18 -11.35
C LEU A 314 -36.22 -5.42 -12.22
N LEU A 315 -35.07 -5.55 -12.91
CA LEU A 315 -34.77 -6.71 -13.74
C LEU A 315 -34.76 -8.00 -12.91
N SER A 316 -34.10 -8.00 -11.75
CA SER A 316 -34.05 -9.15 -10.86
C SER A 316 -35.43 -9.51 -10.31
N SER A 317 -36.23 -8.51 -9.95
CA SER A 317 -37.61 -8.69 -9.47
C SER A 317 -38.53 -9.29 -10.54
N VAL A 318 -38.42 -8.83 -11.79
CA VAL A 318 -39.18 -9.38 -12.93
C VAL A 318 -38.76 -10.82 -13.20
N LEU A 319 -37.46 -11.12 -13.20
CA LEU A 319 -36.96 -12.49 -13.37
C LEU A 319 -37.45 -13.42 -12.25
N LEU A 320 -37.46 -12.95 -11.00
CA LEU A 320 -38.03 -13.67 -9.85
C LEU A 320 -39.53 -13.94 -10.03
N MET A 321 -40.30 -12.95 -10.50
CA MET A 321 -41.72 -13.16 -10.82
C MET A 321 -41.92 -14.20 -11.92
N PHE A 322 -41.15 -14.14 -13.02
CA PHE A 322 -41.24 -15.13 -14.09
C PHE A 322 -40.91 -16.55 -13.60
N MET A 323 -39.88 -16.70 -12.76
CA MET A 323 -39.53 -17.98 -12.15
C MET A 323 -40.65 -18.50 -11.24
N PHE A 324 -41.29 -17.62 -10.47
CA PHE A 324 -42.40 -17.97 -9.58
C PHE A 324 -43.67 -18.37 -10.36
N CYS A 325 -44.05 -17.59 -11.37
CA CYS A 325 -45.18 -17.90 -12.25
C CYS A 325 -44.95 -19.21 -13.02
N SER A 326 -43.73 -19.46 -13.50
CA SER A 326 -43.37 -20.71 -14.18
C SER A 326 -43.48 -21.93 -13.25
N ARG A 327 -43.09 -21.78 -11.96
CA ARG A 327 -43.27 -22.83 -10.95
C ARG A 327 -44.74 -23.11 -10.65
N ILE A 328 -45.57 -22.08 -10.53
CA ILE A 328 -47.02 -22.24 -10.30
C ILE A 328 -47.71 -22.89 -11.51
N ALA A 329 -47.34 -22.49 -12.73
CA ALA A 329 -47.87 -23.10 -13.94
C ALA A 329 -47.54 -24.60 -14.02
N LYS A 330 -46.29 -25.00 -13.71
CA LYS A 330 -45.90 -26.42 -13.64
C LYS A 330 -46.67 -27.19 -12.55
N SER A 331 -46.98 -26.55 -11.42
CA SER A 331 -47.78 -27.14 -10.33
C SER A 331 -49.25 -27.38 -10.74
N LYS A 332 -49.85 -26.48 -11.53
CA LYS A 332 -51.23 -26.66 -12.02
C LYS A 332 -51.36 -27.72 -13.12
N TYR A 333 -50.37 -27.87 -14.01
CA TYR A 333 -50.40 -28.89 -15.06
C TYR A 333 -49.95 -30.29 -14.59
N GLY A 334 -49.35 -30.41 -13.39
CA GLY A 334 -49.01 -31.69 -12.77
C GLY A 334 -50.16 -32.38 -12.02
N ARG A 335 -51.32 -31.71 -11.87
CA ARG A 335 -52.54 -32.24 -11.23
C ARG A 335 -53.69 -32.32 -12.24
N ASN A 336 -53.55 -33.16 -13.25
CA ASN A 336 -54.72 -33.76 -13.91
C ASN A 336 -54.73 -35.25 -13.61
N SER A 337 -55.70 -35.61 -12.78
CA SER A 337 -56.10 -36.91 -12.30
C SER A 337 -56.39 -37.90 -13.45
N ILE A 338 -55.82 -39.10 -13.34
CA ILE A 338 -56.33 -40.32 -13.99
C ILE A 338 -57.67 -40.65 -13.31
N PRO A 339 -58.78 -40.83 -14.04
CA PRO A 339 -60.00 -41.37 -13.45
C PRO A 339 -59.87 -42.90 -13.39
N VAL A 340 -59.91 -43.44 -12.18
CA VAL A 340 -60.22 -44.85 -11.94
C VAL A 340 -61.73 -45.01 -12.12
N MET A 341 -62.14 -45.91 -13.00
CA MET A 341 -63.51 -46.43 -13.05
C MET A 341 -63.49 -47.94 -12.78
N PRO A 342 -64.61 -48.48 -12.25
CA PRO A 342 -64.65 -49.66 -11.38
C PRO A 342 -64.32 -51.00 -12.05
#